data_AF-A0A8U0RG36-F1
#
_entry.id   AF-A0A8U0RG36-F1
#
_cell.length_a   1.000
_cell.length_b   1.000
_cell.length_c   1.000
_cell.angle_alpha   90.00
_cell.angle_beta   90.00
_cell.angle_gamma   90.00
#
_symmetry.space_group_name_H-M   'P 1'
#
loop_
_entity.id
_entity.type
_entity.pdbx_description
1 polymer ?
#
loop_
_entity_poly.entity_id
_entity_poly.type
_entity_poly.pdbx_seq_one_letter_code
_entity_poly.pdbx_strand_id
1 'polypeptide(L)'
;MESIHLSPEEYEFLKGEIMRDVIDGGDQYKKTTPQELKRFQSFVKCCPPFDIVIDGLNVAKTFPKVRESQVLLDVVSQLAKQNLQLLVLGRKHMLTQHSRWRKDEMKKVQQQASCFFADNISEDDPFLLYATLHSGNHCKFITKDLMRDHKACLRNAKTQRLFFKWQQGHQLAIVNRLTRSKITFQHIPSYNTVVQTTGDSWHIPYDEDTVERYTYEVPTKWLCLHRKT
;
A
#
# COMPACT_ATOMS: atom_id res chain seq x y z
N MET A 1 24.28 1.40 -5.58
CA MET A 1 22.82 1.17 -5.69
C MET A 1 22.10 2.36 -5.09
N GLU A 2 21.13 2.92 -5.80
CA GLU A 2 20.26 4.00 -5.34
C GLU A 2 19.42 3.54 -4.14
N SER A 3 19.20 4.44 -3.18
CA SER A 3 18.36 4.19 -2.01
C SER A 3 16.89 4.00 -2.41
N ILE A 4 16.16 3.11 -1.72
CA ILE A 4 14.70 3.00 -1.86
C ILE A 4 13.97 4.21 -1.26
N HIS A 5 14.59 4.86 -0.27
CA HIS A 5 13.97 5.95 0.47
C HIS A 5 13.95 7.22 -0.37
N LEU A 6 12.79 7.88 -0.41
CA LEU A 6 12.65 9.20 -1.02
C LEU A 6 13.29 10.24 -0.10
N SER A 7 13.97 11.22 -0.68
CA SER A 7 14.37 12.42 0.07
C SER A 7 13.13 13.20 0.56
N PRO A 8 13.24 14.07 1.57
CA PRO A 8 12.13 14.92 2.00
C PRO A 8 11.50 15.73 0.84
N GLU A 9 12.34 16.25 -0.06
CA GLU A 9 11.90 17.03 -1.22
C GLU A 9 11.21 16.15 -2.27
N GLU A 10 11.75 14.96 -2.53
CA GLU A 10 11.12 13.97 -3.42
C GLU A 10 9.75 13.54 -2.88
N TYR A 11 9.65 13.32 -1.56
CA TYR A 11 8.43 12.90 -0.89
C TYR A 11 7.36 13.98 -0.93
N GLU A 12 7.69 15.23 -0.55
CA GLU A 12 6.71 16.33 -0.59
C GLU A 12 6.30 16.68 -2.02
N PHE A 13 7.21 16.56 -3.00
CA PHE A 13 6.85 16.67 -4.42
C PHE A 13 5.84 15.60 -4.84
N LEU A 14 6.13 14.32 -4.56
CA LEU A 14 5.24 13.20 -4.89
C LEU A 14 3.87 13.36 -4.20
N LYS A 15 3.87 13.68 -2.91
CA LYS A 15 2.67 13.92 -2.13
C LYS A 15 1.84 15.05 -2.74
N GLY A 16 2.45 16.18 -3.10
CA GLY A 16 1.74 17.29 -3.73
C GLY A 16 1.11 16.92 -5.07
N GLU A 17 1.81 16.17 -5.92
CA GLU A 17 1.29 15.69 -7.21
C GLU A 17 0.12 14.72 -7.02
N ILE A 18 0.27 13.71 -6.15
CA ILE A 18 -0.79 12.73 -5.88
C ILE A 18 -2.02 13.40 -5.27
N MET A 19 -1.85 14.34 -4.35
CA MET A 19 -2.97 15.06 -3.75
C MET A 19 -3.74 15.85 -4.82
N ARG A 20 -3.04 16.53 -5.74
CA ARG A 20 -3.70 17.24 -6.84
C ARG A 20 -4.40 16.29 -7.82
N ASP A 21 -3.72 15.25 -8.28
CA ASP A 21 -4.22 14.40 -9.36
C ASP A 21 -5.29 13.40 -8.89
N VAL A 22 -5.13 12.87 -7.66
CA VAL A 22 -5.99 11.81 -7.12
C VAL A 22 -7.15 12.35 -6.29
N ILE A 23 -7.01 13.53 -5.70
CA ILE A 23 -7.98 14.04 -4.72
C ILE A 23 -8.71 15.26 -5.27
N ASP A 24 -7.98 16.18 -5.89
CA ASP A 24 -8.53 17.43 -6.42
C ASP A 24 -8.85 17.36 -7.93
N GLY A 25 -8.32 16.36 -8.64
CA GLY A 25 -8.17 16.31 -10.10
C GLY A 25 -9.44 16.20 -10.94
N GLY A 26 -10.63 16.16 -10.32
CA GLY A 26 -11.93 16.25 -11.00
C GLY A 26 -12.24 15.07 -11.92
N ASP A 27 -13.41 14.44 -11.73
CA ASP A 27 -13.99 13.45 -12.64
C ASP A 27 -13.37 12.04 -12.76
N GLN A 28 -12.13 11.78 -12.32
CA GLN A 28 -11.58 10.39 -12.36
C GLN A 28 -12.05 9.49 -11.21
N TYR A 29 -12.60 10.08 -10.13
CA TYR A 29 -13.03 9.38 -8.92
C TYR A 29 -14.56 9.40 -8.73
N LYS A 30 -15.32 9.43 -9.84
CA LYS A 30 -16.78 9.61 -9.88
C LYS A 30 -17.60 8.70 -8.96
N LYS A 31 -17.05 7.59 -8.47
CA LYS A 31 -17.76 6.68 -7.55
C LYS A 31 -17.64 7.06 -6.08
N THR A 32 -16.67 7.90 -5.70
CA THR A 32 -16.51 8.39 -4.32
C THR A 32 -17.17 9.76 -4.19
N THR A 33 -18.05 9.94 -3.21
CA THR A 33 -18.73 11.23 -3.02
C THR A 33 -17.77 12.26 -2.40
N PRO A 34 -17.81 13.54 -2.81
CA PRO A 34 -17.00 14.60 -2.19
C PRO A 34 -17.22 14.72 -0.68
N GLN A 35 -18.43 14.44 -0.22
CA GLN A 35 -18.78 14.44 1.21
C GLN A 35 -18.07 13.32 1.96
N GLU A 36 -18.01 12.11 1.40
CA GLU A 36 -17.29 10.99 2.00
C GLU A 36 -15.78 11.25 2.04
N LEU A 37 -15.23 11.80 0.96
CA LEU A 37 -13.83 12.21 0.91
C LEU A 37 -13.50 13.23 2.00
N LYS A 38 -14.32 14.26 2.15
CA LYS A 38 -14.15 15.26 3.22
C LYS A 38 -14.24 14.63 4.62
N ARG A 39 -15.21 13.73 4.83
CA ARG A 39 -15.34 12.96 6.08
C ARG A 39 -14.08 12.16 6.39
N PHE A 40 -13.50 11.51 5.38
CA PHE A 40 -12.26 10.77 5.51
C PHE A 40 -11.07 11.67 5.84
N GLN A 41 -10.91 12.78 5.11
CA GLN A 41 -9.84 13.75 5.37
C GLN A 41 -9.90 14.30 6.79
N SER A 42 -11.10 14.67 7.26
CA SER A 42 -11.30 15.11 8.64
C SER A 42 -10.93 14.01 9.64
N PHE A 43 -11.32 12.77 9.39
CA PHE A 43 -10.96 11.63 10.23
C PHE A 43 -9.44 11.46 10.34
N VAL A 44 -8.72 11.41 9.22
CA VAL A 44 -7.25 11.23 9.20
C VAL A 44 -6.54 12.40 9.90
N LYS A 45 -6.99 13.64 9.69
CA LYS A 45 -6.40 14.84 10.32
C LYS A 45 -6.59 14.88 11.84
N CYS A 46 -7.60 14.18 12.38
CA CYS A 46 -7.84 14.09 13.82
C CYS A 46 -7.04 12.94 14.49
N CYS A 47 -6.38 12.08 13.71
CA CYS A 47 -5.57 11.00 14.22
C CYS A 47 -4.07 11.36 14.18
N PRO A 48 -3.25 10.79 15.08
CA PRO A 48 -1.81 10.75 14.88
C PRO A 48 -1.44 10.07 13.55
N PRO A 49 -0.24 10.32 13.01
CA PRO A 49 0.28 9.57 11.87
C PRO A 49 0.20 8.06 12.08
N PHE A 50 -0.26 7.35 11.06
CA PHE A 50 -0.30 5.89 11.07
C PHE A 50 1.03 5.30 10.62
N ASP A 51 1.41 4.17 11.20
CA ASP A 51 2.56 3.39 10.73
C ASP A 51 2.17 2.50 9.56
N ILE A 52 0.95 1.94 9.57
CA ILE A 52 0.45 1.07 8.50
C ILE A 52 -1.01 1.37 8.18
N VAL A 53 -1.30 1.61 6.90
CA VAL A 53 -2.65 1.67 6.34
C VAL A 53 -3.00 0.36 5.64
N ILE A 54 -4.13 -0.24 6.01
CA ILE A 54 -4.54 -1.58 5.58
C ILE A 54 -5.80 -1.45 4.73
N ASP A 55 -5.72 -1.88 3.47
CA ASP A 55 -6.89 -2.08 2.62
C ASP A 55 -7.59 -3.38 3.03
N GLY A 56 -8.56 -3.26 3.93
CA GLY A 56 -9.16 -4.38 4.64
C GLY A 56 -9.90 -5.35 3.73
N LEU A 57 -10.55 -4.86 2.67
CA LEU A 57 -11.28 -5.72 1.74
C LEU A 57 -10.33 -6.51 0.83
N ASN A 58 -9.29 -5.86 0.30
CA ASN A 58 -8.29 -6.55 -0.53
C ASN A 58 -7.47 -7.55 0.29
N VAL A 59 -7.07 -7.17 1.51
CA VAL A 59 -6.36 -8.07 2.43
C VAL A 59 -7.19 -9.29 2.79
N ALA A 60 -8.46 -9.10 3.13
CA ALA A 60 -9.34 -10.20 3.52
C ALA A 60 -9.54 -11.26 2.42
N LYS A 61 -9.43 -10.85 1.15
CA LYS A 61 -9.55 -11.72 -0.03
C LYS A 61 -8.24 -12.43 -0.40
N THR A 62 -7.14 -12.21 0.33
CA THR A 62 -5.83 -12.81 0.02
C THR A 62 -5.87 -14.34 0.11
N PHE A 63 -6.67 -14.89 1.02
CA PHE A 63 -6.76 -16.35 1.26
C PHE A 63 -8.20 -16.85 1.07
N PRO A 64 -8.61 -17.24 -0.17
CA PRO A 64 -10.00 -17.57 -0.50
C PRO A 64 -10.62 -18.72 0.32
N LYS A 65 -9.79 -19.62 0.88
CA LYS A 65 -10.25 -20.75 1.71
C LYS A 65 -10.50 -20.37 3.17
N VAL A 66 -10.15 -19.15 3.57
CA VAL A 66 -10.29 -18.66 4.94
C VAL A 66 -11.36 -17.57 4.94
N ARG A 67 -12.13 -17.49 6.04
CA ARG A 67 -13.12 -16.44 6.21
C ARG A 67 -12.46 -15.05 6.17
N GLU A 68 -13.04 -14.13 5.40
CA GLU A 68 -12.55 -12.77 5.16
C GLU A 68 -12.30 -11.99 6.48
N SER A 69 -13.28 -11.96 7.40
CA SER A 69 -13.09 -11.30 8.71
C SER A 69 -12.00 -11.94 9.58
N GLN A 70 -11.76 -13.24 9.43
CA GLN A 70 -10.69 -13.91 10.16
C GLN A 70 -9.31 -13.52 9.61
N VAL A 71 -9.17 -13.46 8.29
CA VAL A 71 -7.93 -13.04 7.64
C VAL A 71 -7.57 -11.61 8.07
N LEU A 72 -8.53 -10.70 8.02
CA LEU A 72 -8.32 -9.32 8.44
C LEU A 72 -7.93 -9.23 9.91
N LEU A 73 -8.61 -9.97 10.79
CA LEU A 73 -8.28 -10.02 12.21
C LEU A 73 -6.87 -10.58 12.45
N ASP A 74 -6.47 -11.64 11.75
CA ASP A 74 -5.13 -12.23 11.88
C ASP A 74 -4.04 -11.20 11.52
N VAL A 75 -4.22 -10.45 10.42
CA VAL A 75 -3.29 -9.38 10.00
C VAL A 75 -3.21 -8.29 11.07
N VAL A 76 -4.36 -7.74 11.46
CA VAL A 76 -4.42 -6.63 12.41
C VAL A 76 -3.84 -7.05 13.76
N SER A 77 -4.22 -8.22 14.28
CA SER A 77 -3.71 -8.72 15.56
C SER A 77 -2.22 -9.04 15.53
N GLN A 78 -1.66 -9.44 14.39
CA GLN A 78 -0.22 -9.63 14.29
C GLN A 78 0.53 -8.29 14.30
N LEU A 79 0.05 -7.30 13.57
CA LEU A 79 0.68 -5.98 13.49
C LEU A 79 0.51 -5.18 14.79
N ALA A 80 -0.63 -5.27 15.45
CA ALA A 80 -0.90 -4.58 16.71
C ALA A 80 0.05 -5.02 17.83
N LYS A 81 0.51 -6.29 17.82
CA LYS A 81 1.53 -6.78 18.77
C LYS A 81 2.89 -6.08 18.64
N GLN A 82 3.13 -5.37 17.55
CA GLN A 82 4.34 -4.59 17.32
C GLN A 82 4.20 -3.14 17.80
N ASN A 83 3.10 -2.79 18.47
CA ASN A 83 2.79 -1.45 18.97
C ASN A 83 2.75 -0.37 17.87
N LEU A 84 2.28 -0.75 16.68
CA LEU A 84 2.13 0.13 15.52
C LEU A 84 0.79 0.86 15.53
N GLN A 85 0.76 2.09 15.03
CA GLN A 85 -0.45 2.84 14.73
C GLN A 85 -1.08 2.31 13.43
N LEU A 86 -2.22 1.63 13.55
CA LEU A 86 -2.88 0.96 12.43
C LEU A 86 -4.14 1.70 12.00
N LEU A 87 -4.31 1.87 10.69
CA LEU A 87 -5.56 2.27 10.06
C LEU A 87 -6.08 1.15 9.17
N VAL A 88 -7.30 0.68 9.42
CA VAL A 88 -8.03 -0.23 8.53
C VAL A 88 -9.05 0.55 7.71
N LEU A 89 -8.89 0.51 6.40
CA LEU A 89 -9.89 0.97 5.44
C LEU A 89 -10.80 -0.21 5.10
N GLY A 90 -12.11 -0.02 5.28
CA GLY A 90 -13.09 -1.06 5.01
C GLY A 90 -14.33 -0.51 4.35
N ARG A 91 -15.31 -1.38 4.15
CA ARG A 91 -16.60 -1.08 3.55
C ARG A 91 -17.73 -1.34 4.54
N LYS A 92 -18.82 -0.58 4.45
CA LYS A 92 -19.98 -0.74 5.37
C LYS A 92 -20.51 -2.17 5.43
N HIS A 93 -20.48 -2.94 4.33
CA HIS A 93 -20.94 -4.34 4.35
C HIS A 93 -20.11 -5.24 5.29
N MET A 94 -18.86 -4.89 5.60
CA MET A 94 -18.01 -5.65 6.53
C MET A 94 -18.57 -5.64 7.96
N LEU A 95 -19.40 -4.65 8.30
CA LEU A 95 -20.03 -4.53 9.62
C LEU A 95 -21.33 -5.35 9.74
N THR A 96 -21.86 -5.83 8.62
CA THR A 96 -23.09 -6.62 8.59
C THR A 96 -22.78 -8.09 8.82
N GLN A 97 -23.53 -8.74 9.71
CA GLN A 97 -23.33 -10.15 10.02
C GLN A 97 -23.64 -11.00 8.79
N HIS A 98 -22.65 -11.75 8.29
CA HIS A 98 -22.85 -12.77 7.27
C HIS A 98 -21.72 -13.83 7.31
N SER A 99 -21.77 -14.85 6.45
CA SER A 99 -20.83 -15.99 6.49
C SER A 99 -19.34 -15.60 6.37
N ARG A 100 -19.00 -14.54 5.61
CA ARG A 100 -17.61 -14.10 5.43
C ARG A 100 -17.14 -13.03 6.45
N TRP A 101 -18.08 -12.34 7.10
CA TRP A 101 -17.89 -11.15 7.96
C TRP A 101 -18.65 -11.37 9.25
N ARG A 102 -17.91 -11.79 10.28
CA ARG A 102 -18.44 -11.99 11.62
C ARG A 102 -18.32 -10.72 12.44
N LYS A 103 -19.42 -10.29 13.07
CA LYS A 103 -19.46 -9.08 13.92
C LYS A 103 -18.49 -9.16 15.10
N ASP A 104 -18.33 -10.33 15.70
CA ASP A 104 -17.41 -10.53 16.83
C ASP A 104 -15.93 -10.36 16.42
N GLU A 105 -15.57 -10.75 15.20
CA GLU A 105 -14.22 -10.55 14.66
C GLU A 105 -13.98 -9.10 14.27
N MET A 106 -14.95 -8.46 13.61
CA MET A 106 -14.84 -7.05 13.25
C MET A 106 -14.80 -6.12 14.47
N LYS A 107 -15.52 -6.46 15.53
CA LYS A 107 -15.41 -5.74 16.81
C LYS A 107 -13.98 -5.81 17.37
N LYS A 108 -13.32 -6.97 17.29
CA LYS A 108 -11.92 -7.13 17.70
C LYS A 108 -10.96 -6.34 16.82
N VAL A 109 -11.23 -6.23 15.52
CA VAL A 109 -10.45 -5.38 14.59
C VAL A 109 -10.56 -3.91 15.04
N GLN A 110 -11.79 -3.43 15.28
CA GLN A 110 -12.03 -2.04 15.72
C GLN A 110 -11.45 -1.71 17.10
N GLN A 111 -11.21 -2.72 17.95
CA GLN A 111 -10.55 -2.54 19.25
C GLN A 111 -9.02 -2.44 19.14
N GLN A 112 -8.43 -2.90 18.03
CA GLN A 112 -6.98 -3.00 17.84
C GLN A 112 -6.42 -2.02 16.82
N ALA A 113 -7.28 -1.40 16.01
CA ALA A 113 -6.90 -0.46 14.98
C ALA A 113 -7.97 0.63 14.80
N SER A 114 -7.53 1.82 14.39
CA SER A 114 -8.44 2.83 13.87
C SER A 114 -9.09 2.31 12.60
N CYS A 115 -10.40 2.50 12.44
CA CYS A 115 -11.13 1.95 11.30
C CYS A 115 -11.97 3.02 10.62
N PHE A 116 -11.88 3.10 9.30
CA PHE A 116 -12.77 3.91 8.48
C PHE A 116 -13.54 3.03 7.50
N PHE A 117 -14.87 3.03 7.60
CA PHE A 117 -15.74 2.27 6.70
C PHE A 117 -16.35 3.22 5.66
N ALA A 118 -15.93 3.04 4.41
CA ALA A 118 -16.47 3.74 3.24
C ALA A 118 -17.75 3.07 2.72
N ASP A 119 -18.51 3.78 1.91
CA ASP A 119 -19.63 3.22 1.15
C ASP A 119 -19.16 2.10 0.22
N ASN A 120 -20.03 1.12 -0.04
CA ASN A 120 -19.65 -0.09 -0.80
C ASN A 120 -19.34 0.18 -2.29
N ILE A 121 -19.69 1.36 -2.78
CA ILE A 121 -19.52 1.76 -4.20
C ILE A 121 -18.27 2.61 -4.44
N SER A 122 -17.67 3.17 -3.38
CA SER A 122 -16.53 4.08 -3.47
C SER A 122 -15.29 3.39 -4.04
N GLU A 123 -14.29 4.13 -4.48
CA GLU A 123 -12.98 3.55 -4.83
C GLU A 123 -12.09 3.49 -3.57
N ASP A 124 -11.35 2.41 -3.36
CA ASP A 124 -10.49 2.23 -2.17
C ASP A 124 -9.16 3.00 -2.28
N ASP A 125 -8.60 3.07 -3.49
CA ASP A 125 -7.27 3.60 -3.74
C ASP A 125 -7.06 5.06 -3.32
N PRO A 126 -8.01 6.00 -3.48
CA PRO A 126 -7.84 7.38 -3.03
C PRO A 126 -7.69 7.50 -1.51
N PHE A 127 -8.44 6.69 -0.76
CA PHE A 127 -8.37 6.69 0.69
C PHE A 127 -7.04 6.10 1.19
N LEU A 128 -6.60 5.01 0.56
CA LEU A 128 -5.33 4.36 0.87
C LEU A 128 -4.15 5.30 0.60
N LEU A 129 -4.11 5.91 -0.59
CA LEU A 129 -3.08 6.87 -0.98
C LEU A 129 -3.06 8.08 -0.05
N TYR A 130 -4.22 8.68 0.21
CA TYR A 130 -4.30 9.86 1.07
C TYR A 130 -3.78 9.58 2.47
N ALA A 131 -4.29 8.54 3.14
CA ALA A 131 -3.90 8.27 4.52
C ALA A 131 -2.42 7.91 4.65
N THR A 132 -1.87 7.15 3.70
CA THR A 132 -0.46 6.75 3.72
C THR A 132 0.44 7.97 3.51
N LEU A 133 0.17 8.75 2.46
CA LEU A 133 0.99 9.93 2.14
C LEU A 133 0.86 11.04 3.19
N HIS A 134 -0.33 11.21 3.77
CA HIS A 134 -0.57 12.18 4.83
C HIS A 134 0.13 11.79 6.14
N SER A 135 0.24 10.50 6.45
CA SER A 135 0.94 10.02 7.65
C SER A 135 2.46 10.25 7.57
N GLY A 136 3.03 10.16 6.36
CA GLY A 136 4.41 10.56 6.10
C GLY A 136 5.29 9.43 5.56
N ASN A 137 6.56 9.73 5.27
CA ASN A 137 7.51 8.85 4.57
C ASN A 137 7.92 7.59 5.37
N HIS A 138 7.41 7.42 6.60
CA HIS A 138 7.57 6.20 7.39
C HIS A 138 6.39 5.23 7.20
N CYS A 139 5.24 5.75 6.79
CA CYS A 139 3.98 5.01 6.76
C CYS A 139 3.96 4.01 5.62
N LYS A 140 3.71 2.76 5.94
CA LYS A 140 3.57 1.67 4.97
C LYS A 140 2.11 1.39 4.68
N PHE A 141 1.85 0.62 3.63
CA PHE A 141 0.49 0.20 3.31
C PHE A 141 0.41 -1.25 2.85
N ILE A 142 -0.75 -1.87 3.05
CA ILE A 142 -1.03 -3.23 2.61
C ILE A 142 -2.24 -3.19 1.68
N THR A 143 -2.04 -3.55 0.43
CA THR A 143 -3.10 -3.84 -0.54
C THR A 143 -2.60 -4.88 -1.54
N LYS A 144 -3.55 -5.61 -2.16
CA LYS A 144 -3.29 -6.50 -3.29
C LYS A 144 -3.36 -5.75 -4.62
N ASP A 145 -3.95 -4.55 -4.63
CA ASP A 145 -3.98 -3.77 -5.86
C ASP A 145 -2.57 -3.31 -6.23
N LEU A 146 -2.25 -3.42 -7.52
CA LEU A 146 -0.99 -2.92 -8.08
C LEU A 146 -1.09 -1.43 -8.41
N MET A 147 -2.24 -0.79 -8.12
CA MET A 147 -2.54 0.62 -8.35
C MET A 147 -2.36 0.98 -9.82
N ARG A 148 -2.75 0.04 -10.71
CA ARG A 148 -2.48 0.10 -12.15
C ARG A 148 -3.17 1.29 -12.81
N ASP A 149 -4.38 1.60 -12.39
CA ASP A 149 -5.18 2.68 -12.98
C ASP A 149 -4.66 4.06 -12.53
N HIS A 150 -4.08 4.16 -11.32
CA HIS A 150 -3.41 5.39 -10.86
C HIS A 150 -2.11 5.66 -11.61
N LYS A 151 -1.35 4.61 -11.97
CA LYS A 151 -0.13 4.75 -12.78
C LYS A 151 -0.40 5.39 -14.14
N ALA A 152 -1.53 5.05 -14.76
CA ALA A 152 -1.95 5.62 -16.04
C ALA A 152 -2.35 7.11 -15.94
N CYS A 153 -2.72 7.58 -14.75
CA CYS A 153 -3.13 8.97 -14.52
C CYS A 153 -1.96 9.91 -14.24
N LEU A 154 -0.79 9.39 -13.83
CA LEU A 154 0.42 10.19 -13.61
C LEU A 154 1.02 10.61 -14.94
N ARG A 155 0.90 11.89 -15.32
CA ARG A 155 1.29 12.38 -16.65
C ARG A 155 2.79 12.63 -16.82
N ASN A 156 3.54 12.78 -15.73
CA ASN A 156 4.96 13.14 -15.74
C ASN A 156 5.85 11.94 -15.40
N ALA A 157 6.87 11.67 -16.21
CA ALA A 157 7.86 10.61 -16.00
C ALA A 157 8.58 10.72 -14.65
N LYS A 158 8.84 11.95 -14.16
CA LYS A 158 9.43 12.16 -12.83
C LYS A 158 8.49 11.66 -11.72
N THR A 159 7.22 12.04 -11.78
CA THR A 159 6.19 11.65 -10.81
C THR A 159 5.96 10.14 -10.84
N GLN A 160 5.88 9.53 -12.03
CA GLN A 160 5.81 8.08 -12.19
C GLN A 160 7.01 7.37 -11.53
N ARG A 161 8.25 7.81 -11.82
CA ARG A 161 9.46 7.22 -11.24
C ARG A 161 9.45 7.29 -9.71
N LEU A 162 9.10 8.45 -9.14
CA LEU A 162 8.99 8.62 -7.69
C LEU A 162 7.87 7.76 -7.09
N PHE A 163 6.74 7.64 -7.78
CA PHE A 163 5.64 6.78 -7.35
C PHE A 163 6.05 5.31 -7.32
N PHE A 164 6.78 4.81 -8.33
CA PHE A 164 7.28 3.43 -8.32
C PHE A 164 8.29 3.18 -7.19
N LYS A 165 9.22 4.11 -6.98
CA LYS A 165 10.17 4.07 -5.87
C LYS A 165 9.45 4.04 -4.52
N TRP A 166 8.45 4.91 -4.35
CA TRP A 166 7.61 4.98 -3.16
C TRP A 166 6.83 3.69 -2.95
N GLN A 167 6.10 3.21 -3.97
CA GLN A 167 5.34 1.97 -3.91
C GLN A 167 6.22 0.80 -3.48
N GLN A 168 7.39 0.62 -4.11
CA GLN A 168 8.32 -0.46 -3.77
C GLN A 168 8.86 -0.34 -2.33
N GLY A 169 9.07 0.87 -1.82
CA GLY A 169 9.55 1.11 -0.45
C GLY A 169 8.49 1.05 0.65
N HIS A 170 7.21 1.18 0.30
CA HIS A 170 6.13 1.37 1.28
C HIS A 170 5.04 0.30 1.21
N GLN A 171 4.91 -0.45 0.11
CA GLN A 171 3.93 -1.53 -0.02
C GLN A 171 4.42 -2.81 0.67
N LEU A 172 3.69 -3.24 1.70
CA LEU A 172 3.89 -4.52 2.37
C LEU A 172 3.06 -5.61 1.68
N ALA A 173 3.71 -6.46 0.90
CA ALA A 173 3.06 -7.60 0.25
C ALA A 173 2.95 -8.79 1.21
N ILE A 174 1.76 -9.43 1.27
CA ILE A 174 1.54 -10.66 2.03
C ILE A 174 2.00 -11.86 1.19
N VAL A 175 2.97 -12.62 1.70
CA VAL A 175 3.57 -13.76 0.99
C VAL A 175 2.82 -15.06 1.29
N ASN A 176 2.59 -15.37 2.57
CA ASN A 176 1.97 -16.63 2.96
C ASN A 176 1.32 -16.52 4.36
N ARG A 177 0.46 -17.50 4.65
CA ARG A 177 -0.10 -17.79 5.96
C ARG A 177 0.36 -19.19 6.39
N LEU A 178 1.53 -19.23 7.03
CA LEU A 178 2.21 -20.49 7.42
C LEU A 178 1.41 -21.31 8.45
N THR A 179 0.67 -20.64 9.32
CA THR A 179 -0.21 -21.26 10.33
C THR A 179 -1.53 -20.49 10.42
N ARG A 180 -2.48 -20.95 11.25
CA ARG A 180 -3.77 -20.28 11.49
C ARG A 180 -3.67 -18.82 11.97
N SER A 181 -2.49 -18.26 12.20
CA SER A 181 -2.32 -16.88 12.66
C SER A 181 -1.00 -16.18 12.25
N LYS A 182 -0.01 -16.89 11.68
CA LYS A 182 1.26 -16.29 11.30
C LYS A 182 1.26 -15.91 9.82
N ILE A 183 1.22 -14.62 9.56
CA ILE A 183 1.26 -14.00 8.24
C ILE A 183 2.67 -13.49 8.00
N THR A 184 3.26 -13.80 6.84
CA THR A 184 4.60 -13.31 6.47
C THR A 184 4.49 -12.23 5.41
N PHE A 185 5.21 -11.13 5.62
CA PHE A 185 5.32 -10.04 4.67
C PHE A 185 6.63 -10.16 3.88
N GLN A 186 6.62 -9.71 2.64
CA GLN A 186 7.81 -9.63 1.81
C GLN A 186 8.79 -8.62 2.42
N HIS A 187 10.08 -8.96 2.38
CA HIS A 187 11.14 -8.04 2.78
C HIS A 187 11.25 -6.89 1.77
N ILE A 188 11.31 -5.66 2.26
CA ILE A 188 11.56 -4.45 1.45
C ILE A 188 13.06 -4.15 1.50
N PRO A 189 13.80 -4.26 0.39
CA PRO A 189 15.22 -3.93 0.34
C PRO A 189 15.45 -2.44 0.65
N SER A 190 16.62 -2.09 1.20
CA SER A 190 17.02 -0.69 1.42
C SER A 190 17.43 0.05 0.14
N TYR A 191 17.52 -0.67 -0.98
CA TYR A 191 17.91 -0.15 -2.29
C TYR A 191 16.77 -0.27 -3.30
N ASN A 192 16.75 0.66 -4.26
CA ASN A 192 15.78 0.70 -5.34
C ASN A 192 16.13 -0.33 -6.42
N THR A 193 15.21 -1.26 -6.70
CA THR A 193 15.35 -2.28 -7.72
C THR A 193 14.83 -1.76 -9.06
N VAL A 194 15.64 -0.90 -9.68
CA VAL A 194 15.39 -0.28 -10.99
C VAL A 194 16.69 -0.21 -11.79
N VAL A 195 16.56 -0.08 -13.11
CA VAL A 195 17.68 0.30 -13.99
C VAL A 195 18.24 1.65 -13.52
N GLN A 196 19.53 1.68 -13.23
CA GLN A 196 20.20 2.86 -12.65
C GLN A 196 21.63 3.01 -13.18
N THR A 197 22.12 4.25 -13.23
CA THR A 197 23.45 4.58 -13.76
C THR A 197 24.09 5.74 -13.02
N THR A 198 25.41 5.67 -12.84
CA THR A 198 26.25 6.79 -12.38
C THR A 198 26.99 7.46 -13.54
N GLY A 199 26.67 7.10 -14.78
CA GLY A 199 27.37 7.50 -16.00
C GLY A 199 28.53 6.54 -16.35
N ASP A 200 29.38 6.23 -15.38
CA ASP A 200 30.50 5.29 -15.51
C ASP A 200 30.14 3.83 -15.17
N SER A 201 29.01 3.62 -14.50
CA SER A 201 28.45 2.30 -14.20
C SER A 201 26.97 2.21 -14.55
N TRP A 202 26.51 1.00 -14.84
CA TRP A 202 25.11 0.63 -15.01
C TRP A 202 24.79 -0.60 -14.18
N HIS A 203 23.64 -0.56 -13.51
CA HIS A 203 23.08 -1.70 -12.78
C HIS A 203 21.68 -1.96 -13.32
N ILE A 204 21.48 -3.13 -13.92
CA ILE A 204 20.24 -3.50 -14.61
C ILE A 204 19.68 -4.76 -13.94
N PRO A 205 18.54 -4.66 -13.23
CA PRO A 205 17.90 -5.84 -12.66
C PRO A 205 17.29 -6.68 -13.79
N TYR A 206 17.41 -8.00 -13.71
CA TYR A 206 16.86 -8.92 -14.71
C TYR A 206 16.26 -10.18 -14.07
N ASP A 207 15.27 -10.75 -14.74
CA ASP A 207 14.64 -12.02 -14.35
C ASP A 207 15.42 -13.19 -14.99
N GLU A 208 15.58 -14.29 -14.25
CA GLU A 208 16.16 -15.52 -14.82
C GLU A 208 15.09 -16.31 -15.56
N ASP A 209 15.42 -16.86 -16.72
CA ASP A 209 14.47 -17.63 -17.56
C ASP A 209 13.80 -18.82 -16.81
N THR A 210 14.45 -19.33 -15.77
CA THR A 210 13.99 -20.49 -14.99
C THR A 210 13.17 -20.12 -13.76
N VAL A 211 13.05 -18.83 -13.43
CA VAL A 211 12.39 -18.35 -12.21
C VAL A 211 11.20 -17.47 -12.59
N GLU A 212 9.99 -18.00 -12.43
CA GLU A 212 8.78 -17.19 -12.53
C GLU A 212 8.66 -16.28 -11.30
N ARG A 213 8.70 -14.96 -11.53
CA ARG A 213 8.53 -13.95 -10.50
C ARG A 213 7.08 -13.46 -10.47
N TYR A 214 6.52 -13.34 -9.27
CA TYR A 214 5.19 -12.73 -9.13
C TYR A 214 5.24 -11.22 -9.38
N THR A 215 4.12 -10.63 -9.80
CA THR A 215 4.05 -9.20 -10.13
C THR A 215 4.38 -8.24 -8.98
N TYR A 216 4.30 -8.70 -7.72
CA TYR A 216 4.64 -7.93 -6.52
C TYR A 216 6.10 -8.12 -6.06
N GLU A 217 6.81 -9.10 -6.60
CA GLU A 217 8.22 -9.34 -6.30
C GLU A 217 9.13 -8.47 -7.15
N VAL A 218 10.36 -8.23 -6.70
CA VAL A 218 11.38 -7.50 -7.48
C VAL A 218 12.46 -8.48 -7.96
N PRO A 219 13.10 -8.25 -9.12
CA PRO A 219 14.19 -9.11 -9.57
C PRO A 219 15.33 -9.13 -8.54
N THR A 220 15.94 -10.29 -8.34
CA THR A 220 17.03 -10.47 -7.38
C THR A 220 18.41 -10.48 -8.02
N LYS A 221 18.47 -10.58 -9.36
CA LYS A 221 19.70 -10.63 -10.15
C LYS A 221 19.97 -9.31 -10.84
N TRP A 222 21.25 -9.02 -11.00
CA TRP A 222 21.74 -7.74 -11.51
C TRP A 222 22.83 -7.96 -12.53
N LEU A 223 22.69 -7.33 -13.68
CA LEU A 223 23.78 -7.10 -14.62
C LEU A 223 24.52 -5.84 -14.18
N CYS A 224 25.80 -5.98 -13.87
CA CYS A 224 26.69 -4.87 -13.50
C CYS A 224 27.65 -4.59 -14.65
N LEU A 225 27.62 -3.35 -15.15
CA LEU A 225 28.53 -2.85 -16.17
C LEU A 225 29.34 -1.71 -15.55
N HIS A 226 30.66 -1.76 -15.65
CA HIS A 226 31.52 -0.67 -15.22
C HIS A 226 32.51 -0.35 -16.34
N ARG A 227 32.76 0.95 -16.57
CA ARG A 227 33.88 1.34 -17.44
C ARG A 227 35.17 0.96 -16.74
N LYS A 228 36.03 0.20 -17.42
CA LYS A 228 37.38 -0.06 -16.94
C LYS A 228 38.17 1.25 -17.07
N THR A 229 38.56 1.83 -15.94
CA THR A 229 39.48 2.97 -15.86
C THR A 229 40.89 2.54 -16.18
#